data_AF-A0AAT9WDX3-F1
#
_entry.id   AF-A0AAT9WDX3-F1
#
_cell.length_a   1.000
_cell.length_b   1.000
_cell.length_c   1.000
_cell.angle_alpha   90.00
_cell.angle_beta   90.00
_cell.angle_gamma   90.00
#
_symmetry.space_group_name_H-M   'P 1'
#
loop_
_entity.id
_entity.type
_entity.pdbx_description
1 polymer ?
#
loop_
_entity_poly.entity_id
_entity_poly.type
_entity_poly.pdbx_seq_one_letter_code
_entity_poly.pdbx_strand_id
1 'polypeptide(L)'
;MTDYRHNRVPGATWFFTVRLLEPGSSLLTDHFSAFGDAMRQARARRPFHVDAWVVLPDHAHAIWTLPPGDHDCASRWRAVKIAFSKALRKSGAGPGSMVWERHYRNHRIDNDADYARLVDYVHSNPMRHGLCADAAEWQWSSLHRFAAAGLSGDRVRRI
;
A
#
# COMPACT_ATOMS: atom_id res chain seq x y z
N MET A 1 20.66 8.18 -7.74
CA MET A 1 19.51 7.25 -7.66
C MET A 1 19.53 6.68 -6.25
N THR A 2 18.45 6.78 -5.48
CA THR A 2 18.44 6.24 -4.10
C THR A 2 18.68 4.73 -4.15
N ASP A 3 19.65 4.25 -3.37
CA ASP A 3 19.93 2.82 -3.31
C ASP A 3 18.95 2.12 -2.35
N TYR A 4 17.94 1.46 -2.92
CA TYR A 4 16.94 0.72 -2.15
C TYR A 4 17.34 -0.73 -1.84
N ARG A 5 18.57 -1.17 -2.17
CA ARG A 5 18.98 -2.57 -1.98
C ARG A 5 18.86 -3.06 -0.54
N HIS A 6 19.07 -2.18 0.43
CA HIS A 6 18.92 -2.49 1.85
C HIS A 6 17.48 -2.81 2.29
N ASN A 7 16.48 -2.43 1.49
CA ASN A 7 15.07 -2.75 1.75
C ASN A 7 14.63 -4.09 1.11
N ARG A 8 15.50 -4.74 0.31
CA ARG A 8 15.17 -5.95 -0.43
C ARG A 8 15.28 -7.19 0.46
N VAL A 9 14.37 -8.13 0.25
CA VAL A 9 14.41 -9.47 0.85
C VAL A 9 14.24 -10.54 -0.24
N PRO A 10 14.66 -11.81 -0.01
CA PRO A 10 14.47 -12.87 -0.98
C PRO A 10 12.99 -13.14 -1.31
N GLY A 11 12.71 -13.40 -2.60
CA GLY A 11 11.40 -13.80 -3.08
C GLY A 11 10.84 -12.91 -4.19
N ALA A 12 9.60 -13.18 -4.61
CA ALA A 12 8.97 -12.46 -5.70
C ALA A 12 8.35 -11.14 -5.19
N THR A 13 8.69 -10.03 -5.84
CA THR A 13 8.19 -8.69 -5.51
C THR A 13 7.08 -8.26 -6.47
N TRP A 14 6.04 -7.63 -5.93
CA TRP A 14 4.86 -7.20 -6.66
C TRP A 14 4.42 -5.82 -6.21
N PHE A 15 4.03 -4.99 -7.17
CA PHE A 15 3.26 -3.77 -6.94
C PHE A 15 1.78 -4.06 -7.05
N PHE A 16 0.97 -3.41 -6.21
CA PHE A 16 -0.48 -3.55 -6.17
C PHE A 16 -1.19 -2.20 -6.16
N THR A 17 -2.38 -2.20 -6.76
CA THR A 17 -3.39 -1.15 -6.54
C THR A 17 -4.68 -1.83 -6.09
N VAL A 18 -5.17 -1.44 -4.92
CA VAL A 18 -6.47 -1.88 -4.38
C VAL A 18 -7.37 -0.66 -4.21
N ARG A 19 -8.63 -0.76 -4.66
CA ARG A 19 -9.57 0.37 -4.72
C ARG A 19 -10.88 0.04 -4.01
N LEU A 20 -11.42 1.05 -3.33
CA LEU A 20 -12.81 1.05 -2.89
C LEU A 20 -13.73 1.06 -4.11
N LEU A 21 -14.94 0.51 -3.94
CA LEU A 21 -15.91 0.44 -5.02
C LEU A 21 -16.56 1.80 -5.31
N GLU A 22 -16.83 2.57 -4.25
CA GLU A 22 -17.55 3.85 -4.35
C GLU A 22 -16.58 4.97 -4.72
N PRO A 23 -16.77 5.65 -5.87
CA PRO A 23 -15.94 6.79 -6.25
C PRO A 23 -15.99 7.93 -5.21
N GLY A 24 -14.84 8.54 -4.92
CA GLY A 24 -14.78 9.66 -3.97
C GLY A 24 -14.94 9.29 -2.50
N SER A 25 -15.02 7.99 -2.19
CA SER A 25 -15.00 7.52 -0.80
C SER A 25 -13.69 7.87 -0.08
N SER A 26 -13.79 8.16 1.21
CA SER A 26 -12.64 8.42 2.09
C SER A 26 -12.41 7.32 3.14
N LEU A 27 -13.09 6.18 3.01
CA LEU A 27 -13.11 5.16 4.07
C LEU A 27 -11.71 4.64 4.43
N LEU A 28 -10.75 4.61 3.50
CA LEU A 28 -9.40 4.14 3.81
C LEU A 28 -8.62 5.11 4.70
N THR A 29 -8.78 6.42 4.51
CA THR A 29 -8.14 7.43 5.35
C THR A 29 -8.90 7.64 6.65
N ASP A 30 -10.23 7.70 6.60
CA ASP A 30 -11.09 7.89 7.77
C ASP A 30 -10.99 6.73 8.76
N HIS A 31 -10.77 5.51 8.23
CA HIS A 31 -10.57 4.29 9.02
C HIS A 31 -9.20 3.67 8.81
N PHE A 32 -8.17 4.51 8.66
CA PHE A 32 -6.80 4.06 8.42
C PHE A 32 -6.30 3.01 9.44
N SER A 33 -6.63 3.19 10.73
CA SER A 33 -6.25 2.21 11.76
C SER A 33 -6.83 0.82 11.46
N ALA A 34 -8.09 0.74 11.05
CA ALA A 34 -8.73 -0.52 10.71
C ALA A 34 -8.10 -1.17 9.46
N PHE A 35 -7.71 -0.37 8.46
CA PHE A 35 -6.99 -0.88 7.30
C PHE A 35 -5.59 -1.40 7.67
N GLY A 36 -4.85 -0.65 8.50
CA GLY A 36 -3.57 -1.07 9.05
C GLY A 36 -3.67 -2.38 9.85
N ASP A 37 -4.70 -2.53 10.67
CA ASP A 37 -4.94 -3.77 11.44
C ASP A 37 -5.31 -4.95 10.55
N ALA A 38 -6.11 -4.73 9.50
CA ALA A 38 -6.40 -5.75 8.50
C ALA A 38 -5.12 -6.24 7.80
N MET A 39 -4.23 -5.32 7.43
CA MET A 39 -2.91 -5.63 6.88
C MET A 39 -2.04 -6.44 7.85
N ARG A 40 -1.99 -6.05 9.13
CA ARG A 40 -1.26 -6.77 10.18
C ARG A 40 -1.80 -8.19 10.39
N GLN A 41 -3.12 -8.34 10.45
CA GLN A 41 -3.78 -9.65 10.61
C GLN A 41 -3.50 -10.59 9.43
N ALA A 42 -3.57 -10.08 8.19
CA ALA A 42 -3.25 -10.86 7.01
C ALA A 42 -1.78 -11.31 7.03
N ARG A 43 -0.87 -10.40 7.39
CA ARG A 43 0.57 -10.70 7.49
C ARG A 43 0.89 -11.72 8.58
N ALA A 44 0.20 -11.67 9.72
CA ALA A 44 0.36 -12.65 10.79
C ALA A 44 -0.06 -14.07 10.38
N ARG A 45 -1.10 -14.20 9.53
CA ARG A 45 -1.58 -15.50 9.04
C ARG A 45 -0.73 -16.05 7.91
N ARG A 46 -0.27 -15.18 7.01
CA ARG A 46 0.50 -15.57 5.83
C ARG A 46 1.60 -14.53 5.57
N PRO A 47 2.83 -14.74 6.07
CA PRO A 47 3.88 -13.72 6.07
C PRO A 47 4.19 -13.15 4.69
N PHE A 48 4.42 -11.85 4.62
CA PHE A 48 4.96 -11.15 3.45
C PHE A 48 5.72 -9.92 3.94
N HIS A 49 6.74 -9.51 3.21
CA HIS A 49 7.44 -8.27 3.46
C HIS A 49 6.68 -7.11 2.80
N VAL A 50 6.59 -5.97 3.48
CA VAL A 50 5.99 -4.74 2.94
C VAL A 50 7.10 -3.75 2.66
N ASP A 51 7.52 -3.75 1.40
CA ASP A 51 8.60 -2.91 0.87
C ASP A 51 8.23 -1.42 0.97
N ALA A 52 7.09 -1.02 0.41
CA ALA A 52 6.58 0.35 0.41
C ALA A 52 5.04 0.35 0.35
N TRP A 53 4.41 1.42 0.84
CA TRP A 53 2.96 1.59 0.76
C TRP A 53 2.54 3.06 0.85
N VAL A 54 1.36 3.36 0.30
CA VAL A 54 0.63 4.61 0.49
C VAL A 54 -0.86 4.32 0.53
N VAL A 55 -1.60 5.01 1.39
CA VAL A 55 -3.06 4.97 1.44
C VAL A 55 -3.60 6.34 1.07
N LEU A 56 -4.46 6.36 0.06
CA LEU A 56 -5.25 7.49 -0.39
C LEU A 56 -6.70 7.28 0.08
N PRO A 57 -7.58 8.29 -0.02
CA PRO A 57 -8.96 8.19 0.48
C PRO A 57 -9.73 6.95 -0.05
N ASP A 58 -9.64 6.68 -1.36
CA ASP A 58 -10.40 5.65 -2.05
C ASP A 58 -9.55 4.47 -2.55
N HIS A 59 -8.22 4.54 -2.48
CA HIS A 59 -7.36 3.44 -2.90
C HIS A 59 -6.03 3.41 -2.14
N ALA A 60 -5.33 2.28 -2.27
CA ALA A 60 -3.99 2.14 -1.73
C ALA A 60 -3.06 1.50 -2.76
N HIS A 61 -1.80 1.91 -2.70
CA HIS A 61 -0.72 1.22 -3.39
C HIS A 61 0.20 0.54 -2.40
N ALA A 62 0.66 -0.65 -2.74
CA ALA A 62 1.62 -1.37 -1.92
C ALA A 62 2.59 -2.16 -2.79
N ILE A 63 3.83 -2.26 -2.32
CA ILE A 63 4.83 -3.18 -2.84
C ILE A 63 5.07 -4.24 -1.79
N TRP A 64 4.86 -5.50 -2.15
CA TRP A 64 5.13 -6.63 -1.27
C TRP A 64 6.17 -7.55 -1.89
N THR A 65 7.00 -8.16 -1.03
CA THR A 65 7.84 -9.30 -1.39
C THR A 65 7.37 -10.52 -0.63
N LEU A 66 7.01 -11.57 -1.36
CA LEU A 66 6.51 -12.82 -0.79
C LEU A 66 7.70 -13.75 -0.45
N PRO A 67 7.56 -14.64 0.54
CA PRO A 67 8.58 -15.66 0.80
C PRO A 67 8.91 -16.48 -0.45
N PRO A 68 10.16 -16.98 -0.61
CA PRO A 68 10.53 -17.84 -1.72
C PRO A 68 9.57 -19.03 -1.89
N GLY A 69 9.14 -19.30 -3.12
CA GLY A 69 8.18 -20.37 -3.45
C GLY A 69 6.71 -20.04 -3.16
N ASP A 70 6.41 -18.86 -2.59
CA ASP A 70 5.04 -18.41 -2.37
C ASP A 70 4.58 -17.41 -3.44
N HIS A 71 3.41 -17.66 -4.02
CA HIS A 71 2.80 -16.84 -5.06
C HIS A 71 1.40 -16.34 -4.73
N ASP A 72 0.86 -16.70 -3.57
CA ASP A 72 -0.55 -16.47 -3.28
C ASP A 72 -0.79 -15.10 -2.61
N CYS A 73 -0.67 -14.06 -3.44
CA CYS A 73 -1.08 -12.69 -3.14
C CYS A 73 -2.60 -12.58 -2.96
N ALA A 74 -3.36 -13.43 -3.66
CA ALA A 74 -4.82 -13.38 -3.72
C ALA A 74 -5.44 -13.63 -2.35
N SER A 75 -5.01 -14.67 -1.62
CA SER A 75 -5.53 -14.97 -0.29
C SER A 75 -5.15 -13.91 0.73
N ARG A 76 -3.96 -13.30 0.61
CA ARG A 76 -3.54 -12.18 1.47
C ARG A 76 -4.45 -10.97 1.26
N TRP A 77 -4.64 -10.53 0.02
CA TRP A 77 -5.55 -9.42 -0.28
C TRP A 77 -7.00 -9.74 0.11
N ARG A 78 -7.47 -10.97 -0.13
CA ARG A 78 -8.79 -11.42 0.33
C ARG A 78 -8.93 -11.26 1.84
N ALA A 79 -7.93 -11.69 2.62
CA ALA A 79 -7.94 -11.56 4.08
C ALA A 79 -8.00 -10.10 4.53
N VAL A 80 -7.19 -9.22 3.92
CA VAL A 80 -7.21 -7.76 4.19
C VAL A 80 -8.58 -7.18 3.91
N LYS A 81 -9.13 -7.42 2.72
CA LYS A 81 -10.43 -6.88 2.30
C LYS A 81 -11.55 -7.32 3.24
N ILE A 82 -11.58 -8.61 3.61
CA ILE A 82 -12.57 -9.16 4.55
C ILE A 82 -12.46 -8.52 5.92
N ALA A 83 -11.24 -8.44 6.48
CA ALA A 83 -11.01 -7.91 7.81
C ALA A 83 -11.40 -6.43 7.90
N PHE A 84 -11.02 -5.62 6.91
CA PHE A 84 -11.38 -4.20 6.84
C PHE A 84 -12.90 -4.02 6.71
N SER A 85 -13.55 -4.72 5.77
CA SER A 85 -15.01 -4.62 5.60
C SER A 85 -15.78 -5.10 6.84
N LYS A 86 -15.23 -6.03 7.63
CA LYS A 86 -15.82 -6.44 8.91
C LYS A 86 -15.66 -5.36 9.97
N ALA A 87 -14.50 -4.70 10.03
CA ALA A 87 -14.25 -3.61 10.96
C ALA A 87 -15.20 -2.42 10.71
N LEU A 88 -15.36 -2.01 9.45
CA LEU A 88 -16.30 -0.94 9.07
C LEU A 88 -17.75 -1.25 9.45
N ARG A 89 -18.21 -2.48 9.20
CA ARG A 89 -19.56 -2.90 9.61
C ARG A 89 -19.74 -2.86 11.12
N LYS A 90 -18.72 -3.26 11.89
CA LYS A 90 -18.75 -3.21 13.35
C LYS A 90 -18.81 -1.77 13.89
N SER A 91 -18.17 -0.82 13.21
CA SER A 91 -18.18 0.59 13.62
C SER A 91 -19.40 1.37 13.10
N GLY A 92 -20.30 0.75 12.34
CA GLY A 92 -21.44 1.43 11.72
C GLY A 92 -21.07 2.34 10.53
N ALA A 93 -19.79 2.38 10.14
CA ALA A 93 -19.30 3.20 9.02
C ALA A 93 -19.26 2.42 7.68
N GLY A 94 -19.51 1.12 7.72
CA GLY A 94 -19.54 0.29 6.53
C GLY A 94 -20.77 0.58 5.68
N PRO A 95 -20.62 0.68 4.34
CA PRO A 95 -21.77 0.75 3.45
C PRO A 95 -22.63 -0.51 3.62
N GLY A 96 -23.94 -0.39 3.36
CA GLY A 96 -24.83 -1.55 3.25
C GLY A 96 -24.52 -2.46 2.05
N SER A 97 -23.58 -2.05 1.20
CA SER A 97 -23.15 -2.70 -0.04
C SER A 97 -21.68 -3.13 0.00
N MET A 98 -21.14 -3.54 -1.15
CA MET A 98 -19.75 -3.97 -1.28
C MET A 98 -18.77 -2.79 -1.12
N VAL A 99 -17.75 -2.95 -0.28
CA VAL A 99 -16.74 -1.90 0.02
C VAL A 99 -15.70 -1.76 -1.10
N TRP A 100 -15.33 -2.87 -1.74
CA TRP A 100 -14.14 -2.94 -2.60
C TRP A 100 -14.51 -3.24 -4.05
N GLU A 101 -13.71 -2.73 -4.99
CA GLU A 101 -13.67 -3.29 -6.35
C GLU A 101 -13.38 -4.81 -6.26
N ARG A 102 -13.95 -5.60 -7.19
CA ARG A 102 -13.82 -7.07 -7.14
C ARG A 102 -12.36 -7.52 -7.18
N HIS A 103 -11.59 -6.94 -8.10
CA HIS A 103 -10.20 -7.31 -8.37
C HIS A 103 -9.25 -6.19 -7.94
N TYR A 104 -8.06 -6.57 -7.47
CA TYR A 104 -6.94 -5.64 -7.36
C TYR A 104 -6.11 -5.71 -8.64
N ARG A 105 -5.40 -4.63 -8.97
CA ARG A 105 -4.37 -4.66 -10.02
C ARG A 105 -3.03 -5.08 -9.42
N ASN A 106 -2.23 -5.81 -10.18
CA ASN A 106 -0.87 -6.15 -9.78
C ASN A 106 0.09 -6.02 -10.95
N HIS A 107 1.37 -5.85 -10.64
CA HIS A 107 2.48 -5.82 -11.57
C HIS A 107 3.68 -6.49 -10.89
N ARG A 108 4.32 -7.44 -11.57
CA ARG A 108 5.52 -8.11 -11.05
C ARG A 108 6.72 -7.19 -11.24
N ILE A 109 7.54 -7.05 -10.20
CA ILE A 109 8.76 -6.23 -10.26
C ILE A 109 9.96 -7.15 -10.48
N ASP A 110 10.57 -7.06 -11.67
CA ASP A 110 11.62 -7.99 -12.09
C ASP A 110 13.04 -7.44 -11.98
N ASN A 111 13.23 -6.13 -11.77
CA ASN A 111 14.56 -5.53 -11.64
C ASN A 111 14.58 -4.29 -10.72
N ASP A 112 15.79 -3.89 -10.33
CA ASP A 112 16.03 -2.79 -9.37
C ASP A 112 15.56 -1.42 -9.90
N ALA A 113 15.65 -1.18 -11.21
CA ALA A 113 15.23 0.09 -11.80
C ALA A 113 13.70 0.26 -11.73
N ASP A 114 12.95 -0.80 -12.05
CA ASP A 114 11.49 -0.80 -11.93
C ASP A 114 11.05 -0.72 -10.46
N TYR A 115 11.77 -1.41 -9.56
CA TYR A 115 11.54 -1.30 -8.12
C TYR A 115 11.68 0.14 -7.63
N ALA A 116 12.80 0.80 -7.94
CA ALA A 116 13.05 2.18 -7.53
C ALA A 116 11.97 3.14 -8.07
N ARG A 117 11.62 3.00 -9.35
CA ARG A 117 10.55 3.78 -10.00
C ARG A 117 9.21 3.60 -9.29
N LEU A 118 8.85 2.37 -8.93
CA LEU A 118 7.57 2.07 -8.27
C LEU A 118 7.55 2.53 -6.81
N VAL A 119 8.67 2.47 -6.08
CA VAL A 119 8.78 3.05 -4.74
C VAL A 119 8.55 4.57 -4.81
N ASP A 120 9.21 5.26 -5.73
CA ASP A 120 9.03 6.70 -5.91
C ASP A 120 7.61 7.04 -6.36
N TYR A 121 7.00 6.20 -7.22
CA TYR A 121 5.60 6.35 -7.63
C TYR A 121 4.65 6.21 -6.44
N VAL A 122 4.86 5.21 -5.57
CA VAL A 122 4.06 5.00 -4.35
C VAL A 122 4.13 6.23 -3.45
N HIS A 123 5.32 6.75 -3.17
CA HIS A 123 5.46 7.87 -2.24
C HIS A 123 5.02 9.21 -2.82
N SER A 124 5.18 9.44 -4.13
CA SER A 124 4.71 10.67 -4.81
C SER A 124 3.22 10.66 -5.16
N ASN A 125 2.52 9.54 -4.96
CA ASN A 125 1.14 9.38 -5.39
C ASN A 125 0.16 10.42 -4.81
N PRO A 126 0.26 10.81 -3.51
CA PRO A 126 -0.61 11.84 -2.95
C PRO A 126 -0.50 13.20 -3.66
N MET A 127 0.73 13.60 -4.04
CA MET A 127 0.97 14.82 -4.81
C MET A 127 0.34 14.74 -6.21
N ARG A 128 0.48 13.58 -6.88
CA ARG A 128 -0.13 13.33 -8.20
C ARG A 128 -1.66 13.40 -8.17
N HIS A 129 -2.26 13.13 -7.02
CA HIS A 129 -3.70 13.25 -6.77
C HIS A 129 -4.11 14.61 -6.20
N GLY A 130 -3.18 15.57 -6.08
CA GLY A 130 -3.46 16.92 -5.58
C GLY A 130 -3.81 16.98 -4.09
N LEU A 131 -3.44 15.94 -3.32
CA LEU A 131 -3.79 15.83 -1.90
C LEU A 131 -2.81 16.55 -0.97
N CYS A 132 -1.59 16.82 -1.44
CA CYS A 132 -0.57 17.59 -0.74
C CYS A 132 0.42 18.21 -1.72
N ALA A 133 1.15 19.25 -1.28
CA ALA A 133 2.18 19.90 -2.09
C ALA A 133 3.55 19.22 -1.95
N ASP A 134 3.81 18.58 -0.80
CA ASP A 134 5.00 17.77 -0.55
C ASP A 134 4.57 16.36 -0.06
N ALA A 135 5.17 15.30 -0.62
CA ALA A 135 4.88 13.93 -0.23
C ALA A 135 5.12 13.67 1.28
N ALA A 136 6.03 14.44 1.91
CA ALA A 136 6.31 14.35 3.35
C ALA A 136 5.15 14.88 4.22
N GLU A 137 4.21 15.64 3.67
CA GLU A 137 3.01 16.08 4.40
C GLU A 137 1.97 14.96 4.52
N TRP A 138 2.05 13.96 3.64
CA TRP A 138 1.09 12.86 3.62
C TRP A 138 1.41 11.81 4.69
N GLN A 139 0.66 11.84 5.79
CA GLN A 139 0.88 10.95 6.93
C GLN A 139 0.64 9.46 6.62
N TRP A 140 -0.23 9.13 5.67
CA TRP A 140 -0.60 7.75 5.36
C TRP A 140 0.31 7.14 4.29
N SER A 141 1.61 7.16 4.55
CA SER A 141 2.64 6.63 3.63
C SER A 141 3.79 5.98 4.39
N SER A 142 4.44 5.01 3.74
CA SER A 142 5.69 4.45 4.25
C SER A 142 6.90 5.38 4.05
N LEU A 143 6.72 6.53 3.38
CA LEU A 143 7.79 7.50 3.12
C LEU A 143 8.51 7.94 4.41
N HIS A 144 7.77 8.12 5.50
CA HIS A 144 8.33 8.51 6.81
C HIS A 144 9.38 7.51 7.32
N ARG A 145 9.14 6.21 7.12
CA ARG A 145 10.11 5.14 7.43
C ARG A 145 11.35 5.23 6.55
N PHE A 146 11.17 5.54 5.27
CA PHE A 146 12.29 5.70 4.33
C PHE A 146 13.13 6.93 4.67
N ALA A 147 12.49 8.06 4.99
CA ALA A 147 13.18 9.27 5.41
C ALA A 147 13.99 9.05 6.70
N ALA A 148 13.41 8.39 7.71
CA ALA A 148 14.10 8.05 8.94
C ALA A 148 15.29 7.10 8.73
N ALA A 149 15.24 6.24 7.71
CA ALA A 149 16.31 5.31 7.37
C ALA A 149 17.36 5.91 6.40
N GLY A 150 17.24 7.18 6.00
CA GLY A 150 18.12 7.81 5.00
C GLY A 150 17.91 7.28 3.57
N LEU A 151 16.80 6.60 3.31
CA LEU A 151 16.44 5.98 2.03
C LEU A 151 15.46 6.84 1.20
N SER A 152 15.14 8.06 1.61
CA SER A 152 14.35 8.98 0.77
C SER A 152 15.29 9.86 -0.05
N GLY A 153 15.31 9.71 -1.38
CA GLY A 153 16.00 10.66 -2.25
C GLY A 153 15.26 11.99 -2.36
N ASP A 154 15.98 13.08 -2.62
CA ASP A 154 15.41 14.43 -2.81
C ASP A 154 14.34 14.50 -3.92
N ARG A 155 14.28 13.49 -4.79
CA ARG A 155 13.39 13.41 -5.96
C ARG A 155 11.91 13.14 -5.63
N VAL A 156 11.59 12.72 -4.41
CA VAL A 156 10.21 12.44 -3.98
C VAL A 156 9.54 13.69 -3.38
N ARG A 157 10.31 14.72 -3.03
CA ARG A 157 9.84 15.85 -2.22
C ARG A 157 9.32 17.04 -3.02
N ARG A 158 9.66 17.17 -4.31
CA ARG A 158 9.18 18.24 -5.19
C ARG A 158 9.08 17.72 -6.62
N ILE A 159 7.93 17.92 -7.27
CA ILE A 159 7.78 17.78 -8.73
C ILE A 159 8.27 19.07 -9.37
#